data_AF-A0A1Y1IHY1-F1
#
_entry.id   AF-A0A1Y1IHY1-F1
#
_cell.length_a   1.000
_cell.length_b   1.000
_cell.length_c   1.000
_cell.angle_alpha   90.00
_cell.angle_beta   90.00
_cell.angle_gamma   90.00
#
_symmetry.space_group_name_H-M   'P 1'
#
loop_
_entity.id
_entity.type
_entity.pdbx_description
1 polymer ?
#
loop_
_entity_poly.entity_id
_entity_poly.type
_entity_poly.pdbx_seq_one_letter_code
_entity_poly.pdbx_strand_id
1 'polypeptide(L)'
;MASSTSTPLLGDQSAAMENGHIKRLPAAIGSKFRRAETSDFSAALEKLKDEGKVAPATITYDANYPLRYALMLAGTSVKMCLKSFTFWMVILENVILSYVYYAICHNHENFDGSFDTGGWPYITSAIWGSFGGIVTFMLVFHASDCYSRFQKQYDTVRAIEGSVHTVMGLLRTRIPDDAFPGARTVRNKVAKWAIAQTYLGFGWLPTNRENGVDEWTWERVVKCGLVGNEEIEHLLALHPGEYPVSELESCATQYLWANKEEIGEGTVCELSANISGITTGFKSLYGTTEMPVPFALYHYITLMNTAWLVLISYMFIFYSRYWGIIATILTVLAFQGLREIANVLAEPLGNDETDIPVFDYVVQWHTSMESTINAPAAFAKKVKA
;
A
#
# COMPACT_ATOMS: atom_id res chain seq x y z
N MET A 1 43.02 3.45 22.25
CA MET A 1 43.91 3.12 21.13
C MET A 1 43.78 1.63 20.87
N ALA A 2 42.90 1.24 19.95
CA ALA A 2 42.62 -0.15 19.62
C ALA A 2 42.88 -0.34 18.12
N SER A 3 43.82 -1.22 17.79
CA SER A 3 44.19 -1.57 16.43
C SER A 3 43.18 -2.58 15.86
N SER A 4 42.40 -2.18 14.85
CA SER A 4 41.58 -3.11 14.08
C SER A 4 42.40 -3.69 12.93
N THR A 5 42.74 -4.96 13.04
CA THR A 5 43.26 -5.79 11.95
C THR A 5 42.14 -6.12 10.98
N SER A 6 42.18 -5.53 9.78
CA SER A 6 41.26 -5.84 8.67
C SER A 6 41.67 -7.13 7.97
N THR A 7 40.79 -8.13 7.97
CA THR A 7 40.91 -9.35 7.15
C THR A 7 40.40 -9.05 5.72
N PRO A 8 41.13 -9.40 4.65
CA PRO A 8 40.62 -9.23 3.30
C PRO A 8 39.77 -10.46 2.92
N LEU A 9 38.45 -10.28 2.84
CA LEU A 9 37.53 -11.27 2.29
C LEU A 9 36.81 -10.65 1.10
N LEU A 10 37.43 -10.80 -0.07
CA LEU A 10 36.85 -10.98 -1.41
C LEU A 10 37.90 -10.52 -2.43
N GLY A 11 38.56 -11.50 -3.05
CA GLY A 11 39.40 -11.27 -4.20
C GLY A 11 38.58 -10.66 -5.33
N ASP A 12 39.22 -9.72 -6.01
CA ASP A 12 38.77 -8.94 -7.15
C ASP A 12 38.06 -9.83 -8.22
N GLN A 13 36.73 -9.91 -8.16
CA GLN A 13 35.91 -10.57 -9.17
C GLN A 13 35.64 -9.68 -10.40
N SER A 14 36.20 -8.46 -10.46
CA SER A 14 35.92 -7.53 -11.57
C SER A 14 36.61 -7.94 -12.88
N ALA A 15 37.67 -8.76 -12.83
CA ALA A 15 38.44 -9.15 -14.02
C ALA A 15 37.88 -10.35 -14.80
N ALA A 16 36.84 -11.04 -14.30
CA ALA A 16 36.27 -12.23 -14.96
C ALA A 16 34.99 -11.96 -15.78
N MET A 17 34.49 -10.71 -15.80
CA MET A 17 33.26 -10.34 -16.52
C MET A 17 33.48 -9.65 -17.86
N GLU A 18 34.72 -9.55 -18.36
CA GLU A 18 35.01 -8.74 -19.55
C GLU A 18 34.92 -9.51 -20.89
N ASN A 19 34.83 -10.84 -20.89
CA ASN A 19 34.83 -11.64 -22.15
C ASN A 19 33.73 -12.70 -22.28
N GLY A 20 32.71 -12.66 -21.42
CA GLY A 20 31.56 -13.56 -21.51
C GLY A 20 30.35 -12.84 -22.09
N HIS A 21 29.92 -13.20 -23.30
CA HIS A 21 28.59 -12.89 -23.84
C HIS A 21 27.50 -13.53 -22.95
N ILE A 22 27.29 -13.02 -21.73
CA ILE A 22 26.01 -13.17 -21.06
C ILE A 22 25.05 -12.31 -21.88
N LYS A 23 24.34 -12.95 -22.82
CA LYS A 23 23.16 -12.35 -23.44
C LYS A 23 22.32 -11.86 -22.26
N ARG A 24 22.31 -10.54 -22.03
CA ARG A 24 21.39 -9.91 -21.07
C ARG A 24 20.03 -10.52 -21.39
N LEU A 25 19.49 -11.28 -20.44
CA LEU A 25 18.12 -11.74 -20.51
C LEU A 25 17.30 -10.51 -20.89
N PRO A 26 16.60 -10.51 -22.04
CA PRO A 26 15.98 -9.29 -22.52
C PRO A 26 15.07 -8.77 -21.41
N ALA A 27 15.19 -7.48 -21.07
CA ALA A 27 14.36 -6.83 -20.04
C ALA A 27 12.85 -7.05 -20.28
N ALA A 28 12.48 -7.49 -21.49
CA ALA A 28 11.15 -7.92 -21.91
C ALA A 28 10.70 -9.33 -21.45
N ILE A 29 11.45 -10.07 -20.62
CA ILE A 29 10.94 -11.33 -20.05
C ILE A 29 9.84 -11.08 -19.01
N GLY A 30 9.86 -9.92 -18.34
CA GLY A 30 8.83 -9.54 -17.36
C GLY A 30 7.42 -9.41 -17.95
N SER A 31 7.29 -9.03 -19.23
CA SER A 31 5.98 -8.90 -19.90
C SER A 31 5.56 -10.13 -20.70
N LYS A 32 6.44 -11.13 -20.84
CA LYS A 32 6.19 -12.36 -21.60
C LYS A 32 5.90 -13.59 -20.75
N PHE A 33 5.92 -13.48 -19.42
CA PHE A 33 5.10 -14.38 -18.61
C PHE A 33 3.67 -14.11 -19.01
N ARG A 34 3.15 -14.99 -19.89
CA ARG A 34 1.76 -15.03 -20.33
C ARG A 34 0.93 -14.70 -19.09
N ARG A 35 0.23 -13.55 -19.10
CA ARG A 35 -0.85 -13.31 -18.14
C ARG A 35 -1.67 -14.59 -18.22
N ALA A 36 -1.65 -15.40 -17.16
CA ALA A 36 -2.40 -16.64 -17.14
C ALA A 36 -3.80 -16.30 -17.65
N GLU A 37 -4.33 -17.10 -18.59
CA GLU A 37 -5.69 -16.90 -19.11
C GLU A 37 -6.58 -16.45 -17.97
N THR A 38 -7.30 -15.34 -18.17
CA THR A 38 -8.03 -14.61 -17.12
C THR A 38 -8.73 -15.60 -16.21
N SER A 39 -8.11 -15.87 -15.06
CA SER A 39 -8.63 -16.87 -14.16
C SER A 39 -9.98 -16.40 -13.65
N ASP A 40 -10.86 -17.33 -13.31
CA ASP A 40 -12.15 -17.00 -12.66
C ASP A 40 -11.96 -16.18 -11.37
N PHE A 41 -10.74 -16.17 -10.80
CA PHE A 41 -10.34 -15.31 -9.69
C PHE A 41 -10.18 -13.86 -10.12
N SER A 42 -9.43 -13.62 -11.20
CA SER A 42 -9.17 -12.28 -11.73
C SER A 42 -10.46 -11.61 -12.20
N ALA A 43 -11.35 -12.31 -12.90
CA ALA A 43 -12.60 -11.73 -13.37
C ALA A 43 -13.51 -11.27 -12.20
N ALA A 44 -13.57 -12.04 -11.12
CA ALA A 44 -14.34 -11.66 -9.93
C ALA A 44 -13.75 -10.47 -9.20
N LEU A 45 -12.42 -10.33 -9.19
CA LEU A 45 -11.71 -9.21 -8.58
C LEU A 45 -11.84 -7.93 -9.41
N GLU A 46 -11.79 -8.00 -10.74
CA GLU A 46 -12.00 -6.83 -11.61
C GLU A 46 -13.38 -6.21 -11.39
N LYS A 47 -14.41 -7.03 -11.13
CA LYS A 47 -15.74 -6.52 -10.77
C LYS A 47 -15.71 -5.66 -9.49
N LEU A 48 -14.93 -6.05 -8.47
CA LEU A 48 -14.78 -5.23 -7.26
C LEU A 48 -14.02 -3.93 -7.52
N LYS A 49 -13.02 -3.95 -8.40
CA LYS A 49 -12.28 -2.75 -8.82
C LYS A 49 -13.19 -1.78 -9.57
N ASP A 50 -14.02 -2.29 -10.48
CA ASP A 50 -15.01 -1.49 -11.21
C ASP A 50 -16.06 -0.87 -10.28
N GLU A 51 -16.42 -1.57 -9.20
CA GLU A 51 -17.29 -1.06 -8.13
C GLU A 51 -16.59 -0.06 -7.18
N GLY A 52 -15.26 0.13 -7.31
CA GLY A 52 -14.47 1.00 -6.43
C GLY A 52 -14.38 0.50 -4.99
N LYS A 53 -14.59 -0.80 -4.76
CA LYS A 53 -14.52 -1.42 -3.42
C LYS A 53 -13.10 -1.77 -3.00
N VAL A 54 -12.24 -2.01 -3.98
CA VAL A 54 -10.82 -2.34 -3.78
C VAL A 54 -9.96 -1.49 -4.70
N ALA A 55 -8.71 -1.26 -4.28
CA ALA A 55 -7.76 -0.49 -5.05
C ALA A 55 -7.54 -1.08 -6.46
N PRO A 56 -7.40 -0.23 -7.50
CA PRO A 56 -6.98 -0.69 -8.82
C PRO A 56 -5.54 -1.20 -8.80
N ALA A 57 -5.09 -1.78 -9.91
CA ALA A 57 -3.71 -2.25 -10.02
C ALA A 57 -2.70 -1.08 -9.84
N THR A 58 -1.57 -1.37 -9.17
CA THR A 58 -0.53 -0.38 -8.89
C THR A 58 -0.07 0.34 -10.16
N ILE A 59 -0.12 1.67 -10.11
CA ILE A 59 0.39 2.52 -11.18
C ILE A 59 1.92 2.42 -11.19
N THR A 60 2.48 1.81 -12.24
CA THR A 60 3.92 1.80 -12.48
C THR A 60 4.29 2.98 -13.39
N TYR A 61 5.41 3.63 -13.09
CA TYR A 61 5.90 4.77 -13.86
C TYR A 61 7.37 4.58 -14.27
N ASP A 62 7.72 5.16 -15.41
CA ASP A 62 9.09 5.20 -15.91
C ASP A 62 9.71 6.58 -15.60
N ALA A 63 10.76 6.58 -14.78
CA ALA A 63 11.46 7.79 -14.37
C ALA A 63 12.08 8.58 -15.54
N ASN A 64 12.22 7.98 -16.73
CA ASN A 64 12.74 8.65 -17.91
C ASN A 64 11.74 9.62 -18.57
N TYR A 65 10.46 9.60 -18.19
CA TYR A 65 9.43 10.44 -18.80
C TYR A 65 8.68 11.34 -17.78
N PRO A 66 9.39 12.17 -17.00
CA PRO A 66 8.79 12.91 -15.88
C PRO A 66 7.65 13.84 -16.31
N LEU A 67 7.76 14.52 -17.46
CA LEU A 67 6.70 15.41 -17.95
C LEU A 67 5.42 14.67 -18.32
N ARG A 68 5.53 13.44 -18.86
CA ARG A 68 4.36 12.63 -19.18
C ARG A 68 3.58 12.28 -17.93
N TYR A 69 4.28 11.88 -16.87
CA TYR A 69 3.66 11.53 -15.59
C TYR A 69 3.18 12.75 -14.81
N ALA A 70 3.85 13.90 -14.94
CA ALA A 70 3.38 15.16 -14.38
C ALA A 70 2.02 15.62 -14.97
N LEU A 71 1.72 15.23 -16.22
CA LEU A 71 0.45 15.52 -16.89
C LEU A 71 -0.61 14.43 -16.70
N MET A 72 -0.27 13.31 -16.04
CA MET A 72 -1.23 12.26 -15.72
C MET A 72 -2.09 12.71 -14.53
N LEU A 73 -3.41 12.61 -14.65
CA LEU A 73 -4.32 12.97 -13.55
C LEU A 73 -4.67 11.79 -12.64
N ALA A 74 -4.62 10.56 -13.15
CA ALA A 74 -4.90 9.38 -12.32
C ALA A 74 -3.78 9.16 -11.30
N GLY A 75 -4.16 8.92 -10.05
CA GLY A 75 -3.25 8.68 -8.93
C GLY A 75 -2.39 9.88 -8.52
N THR A 76 -2.70 11.11 -8.96
CA THR A 76 -1.86 12.27 -8.66
C THR A 76 -2.48 13.22 -7.65
N SER A 77 -1.61 13.91 -6.91
CA SER A 77 -2.00 14.97 -5.97
C SER A 77 -2.76 16.10 -6.65
N VAL A 78 -2.54 16.34 -7.94
CA VAL A 78 -3.29 17.33 -8.73
C VAL A 78 -4.77 16.97 -8.77
N LYS A 79 -5.13 15.71 -9.08
CA LYS A 79 -6.53 15.27 -9.08
C LYS A 79 -7.15 15.35 -7.70
N MET A 80 -6.40 15.00 -6.65
CA MET A 80 -6.86 15.11 -5.25
C MET A 80 -7.14 16.58 -4.89
N CYS A 81 -6.24 17.50 -5.23
CA CYS A 81 -6.44 18.93 -5.01
C CYS A 81 -7.62 19.49 -5.79
N LEU A 82 -7.75 19.17 -7.08
CA LEU A 82 -8.83 19.67 -7.93
C LEU A 82 -10.22 19.19 -7.47
N LYS A 83 -10.31 18.07 -6.76
CA LYS A 83 -11.54 17.60 -6.13
C LYS A 83 -11.81 18.23 -4.75
N SER A 84 -10.80 18.86 -4.15
CA SER A 84 -10.88 19.43 -2.80
C SER A 84 -11.70 20.72 -2.79
N PHE A 85 -12.64 20.85 -1.86
CA PHE A 85 -13.39 22.09 -1.65
C PHE A 85 -12.45 23.25 -1.25
N THR A 86 -11.47 22.98 -0.38
CA THR A 86 -10.49 23.98 0.08
C THR A 86 -9.71 24.60 -1.06
N PHE A 87 -9.36 23.80 -2.07
CA PHE A 87 -8.64 24.29 -3.26
C PHE A 87 -9.43 25.39 -3.98
N TRP A 88 -10.69 25.12 -4.31
CA TRP A 88 -11.54 26.08 -5.00
C TRP A 88 -11.91 27.28 -4.14
N MET A 89 -12.10 27.08 -2.83
CA MET A 89 -12.39 28.15 -1.89
C MET A 89 -11.26 29.20 -1.85
N VAL A 90 -10.00 28.77 -1.72
CA VAL A 90 -8.83 29.66 -1.67
C VAL A 90 -8.61 30.38 -3.02
N ILE A 91 -8.84 29.70 -4.14
CA ILE A 91 -8.75 30.34 -5.46
C ILE A 91 -9.85 31.37 -5.66
N LEU A 92 -11.08 31.04 -5.30
CA LEU A 92 -12.23 31.94 -5.42
C LEU A 92 -12.02 33.18 -4.57
N GLU A 93 -11.53 33.03 -3.35
CA GLU A 93 -11.13 34.14 -2.49
C GLU A 93 -10.12 35.05 -3.20
N ASN A 94 -9.01 34.52 -3.71
CA ASN A 94 -8.01 35.33 -4.41
C ASN A 94 -8.59 36.06 -5.63
N VAL A 95 -9.44 35.41 -6.42
CA VAL A 95 -10.08 36.00 -7.60
C VAL A 95 -10.99 37.16 -7.19
N ILE A 96 -11.83 36.97 -6.18
CA ILE A 96 -12.75 38.01 -5.68
C ILE A 96 -11.94 39.18 -5.13
N LEU A 97 -10.95 38.92 -4.28
CA LEU A 97 -10.12 39.97 -3.68
C LEU A 97 -9.33 40.75 -4.73
N SER A 98 -8.75 40.06 -5.72
CA SER A 98 -8.03 40.70 -6.83
C SER A 98 -8.97 41.58 -7.68
N TYR A 99 -10.18 41.10 -7.95
CA TYR A 99 -11.17 41.90 -8.68
C TYR A 99 -11.58 43.15 -7.89
N VAL A 100 -11.90 43.02 -6.60
CA VAL A 100 -12.26 44.16 -5.76
C VAL A 100 -11.10 45.16 -5.68
N TYR A 101 -9.89 44.69 -5.38
CA TYR A 101 -8.70 45.53 -5.19
C TYR A 101 -8.34 46.32 -6.46
N TYR A 102 -8.29 45.67 -7.62
CA TYR A 102 -7.84 46.32 -8.86
C TYR A 102 -8.96 46.96 -9.68
N ALA A 103 -10.14 46.34 -9.75
CA ALA A 103 -11.22 46.82 -10.61
C ALA A 103 -12.17 47.81 -9.92
N ILE A 104 -12.41 47.64 -8.61
CA ILE A 104 -13.34 48.50 -7.85
C ILE A 104 -12.58 49.60 -7.13
N CYS A 105 -11.53 49.25 -6.38
CA CYS A 105 -10.74 50.23 -5.62
C CYS A 105 -9.71 50.97 -6.48
N HIS A 106 -9.44 50.50 -7.71
CA HIS A 106 -8.43 51.05 -8.61
C HIS A 106 -7.03 51.16 -7.98
N ASN A 107 -6.70 50.26 -7.05
CA ASN A 107 -5.39 50.21 -6.43
C ASN A 107 -4.32 49.73 -7.43
N HIS A 108 -3.06 50.02 -7.13
CA HIS A 108 -1.91 49.56 -7.90
C HIS A 108 -1.17 48.43 -7.17
N GLU A 109 -0.24 47.80 -7.86
CA GLU A 109 0.66 46.81 -7.26
C GLU A 109 1.53 47.48 -6.20
N ASN A 110 1.66 46.80 -5.06
CA ASN A 110 2.45 47.25 -3.93
C ASN A 110 3.61 46.30 -3.71
N PHE A 111 4.80 46.87 -3.62
CA PHE A 111 6.02 46.16 -3.25
C PHE A 111 6.30 46.37 -1.76
N ASP A 112 6.97 45.40 -1.14
CA ASP A 112 7.41 45.48 0.27
C ASP A 112 8.12 46.83 0.52
N GLY A 113 7.50 47.69 1.34
CA GLY A 113 8.00 49.02 1.68
C GLY A 113 7.15 50.19 1.18
N SER A 114 6.16 49.94 0.31
CA SER A 114 5.11 50.91 -0.02
C SER A 114 3.94 50.77 0.95
N PHE A 115 3.64 51.83 1.71
CA PHE A 115 2.55 51.84 2.71
C PHE A 115 1.20 52.27 2.13
N ASP A 116 1.11 52.55 0.84
CA ASP A 116 -0.13 53.00 0.21
C ASP A 116 -0.97 51.81 -0.28
N THR A 117 -1.59 51.11 0.66
CA THR A 117 -2.48 49.96 0.36
C THR A 117 -3.92 50.36 0.05
N GLY A 118 -4.19 51.65 -0.20
CA GLY A 118 -5.56 52.14 -0.44
C GLY A 118 -6.51 51.82 0.72
N GLY A 119 -5.99 51.77 1.95
CA GLY A 119 -6.76 51.45 3.17
C GLY A 119 -6.91 49.97 3.49
N TRP A 120 -6.36 49.06 2.68
CA TRP A 120 -6.42 47.61 2.94
C TRP A 120 -5.39 47.21 4.01
N PRO A 121 -5.74 46.31 4.96
CA PRO A 121 -4.78 45.81 5.95
C PRO A 121 -3.60 45.11 5.28
N TYR A 122 -2.41 45.65 5.45
CA TYR A 122 -1.20 45.06 4.90
C TYR A 122 -0.55 44.13 5.92
N ILE A 123 -0.20 42.91 5.51
CA ILE A 123 0.65 42.01 6.30
C ILE A 123 1.98 41.89 5.57
N THR A 124 3.07 42.03 6.32
CA THR A 124 4.41 42.06 5.75
C THR A 124 4.85 40.66 5.31
N SER A 125 5.74 40.60 4.32
CA SER A 125 6.36 39.35 3.86
C SER A 125 7.04 38.55 4.96
N ALA A 126 7.60 39.24 5.95
CA ALA A 126 8.21 38.63 7.12
C ALA A 126 7.22 37.78 7.93
N ILE A 127 5.98 38.24 8.11
CA ILE A 127 4.98 37.55 8.94
C ILE A 127 4.51 36.28 8.24
N TRP A 128 4.06 36.38 6.98
CA TRP A 128 3.55 35.21 6.27
C TRP A 128 4.67 34.24 5.87
N GLY A 129 5.88 34.74 5.62
CA GLY A 129 7.06 33.91 5.38
C GLY A 129 7.45 33.09 6.60
N SER A 130 7.43 33.69 7.80
CA SER A 130 7.70 32.98 9.06
C SER A 130 6.66 31.89 9.33
N PHE A 131 5.38 32.21 9.13
CA PHE A 131 4.30 31.23 9.32
C PHE A 131 4.37 30.11 8.26
N GLY A 132 4.71 30.46 7.00
CA GLY A 132 4.92 29.49 5.92
C GLY A 132 6.06 28.52 6.20
N GLY A 133 7.15 28.98 6.83
CA GLY A 133 8.23 28.11 7.29
C GLY A 133 7.76 27.05 8.30
N ILE A 134 6.94 27.45 9.27
CA ILE A 134 6.37 26.54 10.28
C ILE A 134 5.41 25.54 9.63
N VAL A 135 4.51 26.02 8.74
CA VAL A 135 3.57 25.15 8.02
C VAL A 135 4.30 24.13 7.14
N THR A 136 5.33 24.57 6.41
CA THR A 136 6.16 23.69 5.58
C THR A 136 6.82 22.61 6.44
N PHE A 137 7.44 23.01 7.56
CA PHE A 137 8.08 22.07 8.48
C PHE A 137 7.09 21.02 9.00
N MET A 138 5.92 21.45 9.48
CA MET A 138 4.90 20.53 10.01
C MET A 138 4.34 19.58 8.94
N LEU A 139 4.10 20.07 7.73
CA LEU A 139 3.62 19.24 6.61
C LEU A 139 4.65 18.19 6.20
N VAL A 140 5.92 18.57 6.06
CA VAL A 140 6.99 17.64 5.69
C VAL A 140 7.18 16.57 6.77
N PHE A 141 7.19 16.97 8.05
CA PHE A 141 7.30 16.04 9.16
C PHE A 141 6.14 15.03 9.17
N HIS A 142 4.91 15.52 9.02
CA HIS A 142 3.73 14.67 8.95
C HIS A 142 3.73 13.74 7.73
N ALA A 143 4.09 14.24 6.55
CA ALA A 143 4.22 13.42 5.35
C ALA A 143 5.28 12.31 5.52
N SER A 144 6.39 12.60 6.21
CA SER A 144 7.42 11.62 6.55
C SER A 144 6.89 10.53 7.50
N ASP A 145 6.10 10.89 8.51
CA ASP A 145 5.48 9.94 9.42
C ASP A 145 4.47 9.03 8.68
N CYS A 146 3.62 9.62 7.83
CA CYS A 146 2.69 8.85 7.00
C CYS A 146 3.41 7.92 6.03
N TYR A 147 4.50 8.38 5.39
CA TYR A 147 5.32 7.53 4.52
C TYR A 147 5.99 6.37 5.28
N SER A 148 6.46 6.61 6.51
CA SER A 148 7.03 5.55 7.35
C SER A 148 5.98 4.50 7.72
N ARG A 149 4.74 4.93 8.00
CA ARG A 149 3.60 4.03 8.21
C ARG A 149 3.27 3.23 6.94
N PHE A 150 3.23 3.87 5.77
CA PHE A 150 3.06 3.22 4.48
C PHE A 150 4.06 2.08 4.30
N GLN A 151 5.36 2.37 4.49
CA GLN A 151 6.41 1.37 4.30
C GLN A 151 6.29 0.22 5.29
N LYS A 152 5.97 0.50 6.56
CA LYS A 152 5.75 -0.55 7.56
C LYS A 152 4.61 -1.50 7.17
N GLN A 153 3.51 -0.97 6.67
CA GLN A 153 2.37 -1.79 6.23
C GLN A 153 2.72 -2.57 4.96
N TYR A 154 3.39 -1.95 4.00
CA TYR A 154 3.89 -2.63 2.81
C TYR A 154 4.84 -3.79 3.16
N ASP A 155 5.84 -3.54 4.01
CA ASP A 155 6.78 -4.58 4.48
C ASP A 155 6.05 -5.72 5.20
N THR A 156 5.00 -5.41 5.97
CA THR A 156 4.16 -6.42 6.63
C THR A 156 3.42 -7.28 5.60
N VAL A 157 2.87 -6.69 4.54
CA VAL A 157 2.23 -7.43 3.43
C VAL A 157 3.25 -8.33 2.72
N ARG A 158 4.47 -7.85 2.48
CA ARG A 158 5.56 -8.64 1.87
C ARG A 158 6.06 -9.75 2.80
N ALA A 159 6.04 -9.55 4.12
CA ALA A 159 6.35 -10.58 5.09
C ALA A 159 5.28 -11.70 5.06
N ILE A 160 4.00 -11.35 5.00
CA ILE A 160 2.90 -12.30 4.83
C ILE A 160 3.10 -13.13 3.54
N GLU A 161 3.41 -12.48 2.43
CA GLU A 161 3.75 -13.15 1.17
C GLU A 161 4.90 -14.16 1.33
N GLY A 162 5.99 -13.73 1.98
CA GLY A 162 7.15 -14.58 2.24
C GLY A 162 6.79 -15.83 3.06
N SER A 163 5.95 -15.68 4.09
CA SER A 163 5.44 -16.80 4.88
C SER A 163 4.56 -17.73 4.05
N VAL A 164 3.64 -17.20 3.23
CA VAL A 164 2.76 -18.01 2.35
C VAL A 164 3.61 -18.84 1.38
N HIS A 165 4.58 -18.22 0.70
CA HIS A 165 5.45 -18.94 -0.23
C HIS A 165 6.32 -20.00 0.46
N THR A 166 6.83 -19.69 1.66
CA THR A 166 7.61 -20.65 2.45
C THR A 166 6.74 -21.85 2.85
N VAL A 167 5.51 -21.62 3.31
CA VAL A 167 4.56 -22.70 3.62
C VAL A 167 4.32 -23.57 2.39
N MET A 168 4.03 -22.98 1.21
CA MET A 168 3.80 -23.77 -0.01
C MET A 168 5.04 -24.57 -0.44
N GLY A 169 6.23 -24.00 -0.33
CA GLY A 169 7.49 -24.67 -0.63
C GLY A 169 7.76 -25.85 0.32
N LEU A 170 7.57 -25.65 1.62
CA LEU A 170 7.74 -26.69 2.64
C LEU A 170 6.73 -27.81 2.47
N LEU A 171 5.45 -27.48 2.29
CA LEU A 171 4.39 -28.44 2.02
C LEU A 171 4.73 -29.32 0.81
N ARG A 172 5.26 -28.72 -0.26
CA ARG A 172 5.58 -29.45 -1.49
C ARG A 172 6.81 -30.35 -1.38
N THR A 173 7.82 -29.91 -0.62
CA THR A 173 9.13 -30.57 -0.51
C THR A 173 9.17 -31.60 0.61
N ARG A 174 8.51 -31.33 1.73
CA ARG A 174 8.50 -32.19 2.93
C ARG A 174 7.34 -33.18 2.95
N ILE A 175 6.23 -32.88 2.27
CA ILE A 175 5.04 -33.74 2.20
C ILE A 175 4.73 -34.07 0.72
N PRO A 176 5.63 -34.79 0.00
CA PRO A 176 5.34 -35.26 -1.34
C PRO A 176 4.20 -36.29 -1.35
N ASP A 177 3.60 -36.52 -2.52
CA ASP A 177 2.41 -37.39 -2.67
C ASP A 177 2.64 -38.84 -2.20
N ASP A 178 3.89 -39.30 -2.22
CA ASP A 178 4.34 -40.63 -1.87
C ASP A 178 4.97 -40.73 -0.47
N ALA A 179 4.93 -39.68 0.35
CA ALA A 179 5.50 -39.69 1.70
C ALA A 179 4.83 -40.70 2.63
N PHE A 180 3.49 -40.70 2.66
CA PHE A 180 2.65 -41.56 3.49
C PHE A 180 1.21 -41.62 2.94
N PRO A 181 0.39 -42.61 3.32
CA PRO A 181 -1.01 -42.69 2.88
C PRO A 181 -1.80 -41.45 3.31
N GLY A 182 -2.28 -40.66 2.34
CA GLY A 182 -3.03 -39.42 2.62
C GLY A 182 -2.18 -38.14 2.67
N ALA A 183 -0.87 -38.21 2.42
CA ALA A 183 0.03 -37.04 2.38
C ALA A 183 -0.50 -35.90 1.48
N ARG A 184 -1.05 -36.24 0.32
CA ARG A 184 -1.68 -35.27 -0.59
C ARG A 184 -2.89 -34.55 0.03
N THR A 185 -3.73 -35.28 0.77
CA THR A 185 -4.89 -34.71 1.47
C THR A 185 -4.43 -33.73 2.54
N VAL A 186 -3.44 -34.13 3.35
CA VAL A 186 -2.88 -33.27 4.40
C VAL A 186 -2.30 -32.00 3.80
N ARG A 187 -1.46 -32.15 2.78
CA ARG A 187 -0.83 -31.04 2.06
C ARG A 187 -1.86 -30.06 1.50
N ASN A 188 -2.85 -30.57 0.77
CA ASN A 188 -3.88 -29.75 0.14
C ASN A 188 -4.73 -29.02 1.18
N LYS A 189 -5.07 -29.67 2.29
CA LYS A 189 -5.90 -29.06 3.34
C LYS A 189 -5.18 -27.89 4.01
N VAL A 190 -3.93 -28.08 4.40
CA VAL A 190 -3.11 -27.03 5.02
C VAL A 190 -2.84 -25.88 4.04
N ALA A 191 -2.54 -26.18 2.78
CA ALA A 191 -2.35 -25.17 1.75
C ALA A 191 -3.61 -24.30 1.55
N LYS A 192 -4.79 -24.94 1.53
CA LYS A 192 -6.08 -24.24 1.42
C LYS A 192 -6.36 -23.32 2.60
N TRP A 193 -6.10 -23.77 3.83
CA TRP A 193 -6.27 -22.92 5.01
C TRP A 193 -5.29 -21.74 5.04
N ALA A 194 -4.03 -21.94 4.63
CA ALA A 194 -3.07 -20.84 4.51
C ALA A 194 -3.51 -19.77 3.50
N ILE A 195 -4.12 -20.16 2.38
CA ILE A 195 -4.71 -19.21 1.41
C ILE A 195 -6.02 -18.62 1.94
N ALA A 196 -6.85 -19.38 2.66
CA ALA A 196 -8.05 -18.85 3.30
C ALA A 196 -7.70 -17.74 4.30
N GLN A 197 -6.62 -17.90 5.06
CA GLN A 197 -6.11 -16.86 5.96
C GLN A 197 -5.80 -15.55 5.23
N THR A 198 -5.29 -15.60 3.99
CA THR A 198 -4.98 -14.36 3.27
C THR A 198 -6.22 -13.65 2.76
N TYR A 199 -7.21 -14.39 2.22
CA TYR A 199 -8.50 -13.81 1.83
C TYR A 199 -9.22 -13.19 3.02
N LEU A 200 -9.47 -13.99 4.07
CA LEU A 200 -10.20 -13.52 5.24
C LEU A 200 -9.41 -12.46 6.00
N GLY A 201 -8.07 -12.58 6.05
CA GLY A 201 -7.20 -11.64 6.73
C GLY A 201 -7.30 -10.23 6.16
N PHE A 202 -7.17 -10.08 4.84
CA PHE A 202 -7.33 -8.79 4.17
C PHE A 202 -8.79 -8.34 4.13
N GLY A 203 -9.75 -9.24 3.93
CA GLY A 203 -11.18 -8.93 3.97
C GLY A 203 -11.61 -8.34 5.32
N TRP A 204 -11.00 -8.80 6.42
CA TRP A 204 -11.33 -8.36 7.77
C TRP A 204 -10.76 -6.98 8.17
N LEU A 205 -9.96 -6.34 7.33
CA LEU A 205 -9.48 -4.98 7.59
C LEU A 205 -10.68 -4.00 7.70
N PRO A 206 -10.67 -3.03 8.63
CA PRO A 206 -11.79 -2.11 8.85
C PRO A 206 -12.34 -1.47 7.57
N THR A 207 -11.46 -0.88 6.74
CA THR A 207 -11.80 -0.23 5.47
C THR A 207 -12.44 -1.21 4.47
N ASN A 208 -11.97 -2.45 4.44
CA ASN A 208 -12.52 -3.48 3.55
C ASN A 208 -13.89 -3.97 4.01
N ARG A 209 -14.11 -4.07 5.33
CA ARG A 209 -15.42 -4.40 5.90
C ARG A 209 -16.45 -3.31 5.65
N GLU A 210 -16.05 -2.05 5.81
CA GLU A 210 -16.93 -0.90 5.50
C GLU A 210 -17.36 -0.88 4.02
N ASN A 211 -16.50 -1.37 3.11
CA ASN A 211 -16.77 -1.49 1.69
C ASN A 211 -17.47 -2.81 1.27
N GLY A 212 -17.81 -3.69 2.23
CA GLY A 212 -18.45 -5.00 1.97
C GLY A 212 -17.54 -5.99 1.23
N VAL A 213 -16.22 -5.82 1.32
CA VAL A 213 -15.24 -6.71 0.70
C VAL A 213 -15.11 -8.01 1.50
N ASP A 214 -15.36 -7.97 2.81
CA ASP A 214 -15.40 -9.15 3.68
C ASP A 214 -16.42 -10.19 3.19
N GLU A 215 -17.65 -9.77 2.85
CA GLU A 215 -18.67 -10.65 2.28
C GLU A 215 -18.19 -11.35 0.99
N TRP A 216 -17.54 -10.59 0.10
CA TRP A 216 -16.94 -11.15 -1.12
C TRP A 216 -15.82 -12.13 -0.81
N THR A 217 -14.95 -11.84 0.16
CA THR A 217 -13.87 -12.76 0.56
C THR A 217 -14.43 -14.06 1.10
N TRP A 218 -15.50 -14.00 1.91
CA TRP A 218 -16.22 -15.18 2.38
C TRP A 218 -16.78 -16.00 1.22
N GLU A 219 -17.56 -15.38 0.33
CA GLU A 219 -18.11 -16.05 -0.85
C GLU A 219 -16.99 -16.74 -1.64
N ARG A 220 -15.85 -16.08 -1.81
CA ARG A 220 -14.72 -16.63 -2.56
C ARG A 220 -14.09 -17.82 -1.87
N VAL A 221 -13.85 -17.75 -0.56
CA VAL A 221 -13.26 -18.84 0.23
C VAL A 221 -14.16 -20.09 0.18
N VAL A 222 -15.49 -19.92 0.24
CA VAL A 222 -16.48 -21.00 0.10
C VAL A 222 -16.51 -21.55 -1.32
N LYS A 223 -16.66 -20.69 -2.34
CA LYS A 223 -16.75 -21.08 -3.74
C LYS A 223 -15.52 -21.84 -4.24
N CYS A 224 -14.34 -21.50 -3.73
CA CYS A 224 -13.09 -22.17 -4.07
C CYS A 224 -12.85 -23.45 -3.24
N GLY A 225 -13.74 -23.78 -2.30
CA GLY A 225 -13.60 -24.92 -1.40
C GLY A 225 -12.32 -24.86 -0.58
N LEU A 226 -11.90 -23.66 -0.18
CA LEU A 226 -10.74 -23.46 0.71
C LEU A 226 -11.08 -23.87 2.15
N VAL A 227 -12.33 -23.66 2.54
CA VAL A 227 -12.92 -24.11 3.81
C VAL A 227 -14.13 -25.00 3.52
N GLY A 228 -14.39 -25.98 4.38
CA GLY A 228 -15.56 -26.85 4.33
C GLY A 228 -16.79 -26.25 5.04
N ASN A 229 -17.97 -26.83 4.85
CA ASN A 229 -19.22 -26.33 5.46
C ASN A 229 -19.16 -26.28 7.00
N GLU A 230 -18.63 -27.33 7.63
CA GLU A 230 -18.46 -27.37 9.09
C GLU A 230 -17.50 -26.29 9.60
N GLU A 231 -16.45 -25.98 8.82
CA GLU A 231 -15.48 -24.94 9.15
C GLU A 231 -16.10 -23.54 9.01
N ILE A 232 -17.01 -23.35 8.03
CA ILE A 232 -17.76 -22.10 7.87
C ILE A 232 -18.66 -21.87 9.09
N GLU A 233 -19.42 -22.88 9.49
CA GLU A 233 -20.30 -22.79 10.66
C GLU A 233 -19.50 -22.43 11.92
N HIS A 234 -18.33 -23.07 12.11
CA HIS A 234 -17.44 -22.77 13.22
C HIS A 234 -16.86 -21.35 13.16
N LEU A 235 -16.34 -20.92 12.00
CA LEU A 235 -15.74 -19.59 11.85
C LEU A 235 -16.78 -18.46 11.97
N LEU A 236 -18.03 -18.69 11.54
CA LEU A 236 -19.13 -17.75 11.71
C LEU A 236 -19.64 -17.69 13.16
N ALA A 237 -19.37 -18.73 13.97
CA ALA A 237 -19.72 -18.80 15.38
C ALA A 237 -18.67 -18.17 16.31
N LEU A 238 -17.55 -17.66 15.78
CA LEU A 238 -16.50 -17.00 16.55
C LEU A 238 -17.04 -15.81 17.34
N HIS A 239 -16.48 -15.59 18.53
CA HIS A 239 -16.90 -14.48 19.38
C HIS A 239 -16.47 -13.13 18.79
N PRO A 240 -17.22 -12.04 19.05
CA PRO A 240 -16.80 -10.70 18.67
C PRO A 240 -15.40 -10.38 19.23
N GLY A 241 -14.46 -10.07 18.34
CA GLY A 241 -13.05 -9.79 18.68
C GLY A 241 -12.10 -10.95 18.40
N GLU A 242 -12.61 -12.15 18.11
CA GLU A 242 -11.82 -13.23 17.56
C GLU A 242 -11.65 -13.06 16.05
N TYR A 243 -10.47 -13.41 15.55
CA TYR A 243 -10.12 -13.22 14.14
C TYR A 243 -10.11 -14.56 13.42
N PRO A 244 -10.82 -14.71 12.28
CA PRO A 244 -10.83 -15.96 11.50
C PRO A 244 -9.43 -16.48 11.15
N VAL A 245 -8.46 -15.58 10.96
CA VAL A 245 -7.06 -15.95 10.68
C VAL A 245 -6.39 -16.73 11.82
N SER A 246 -6.69 -16.37 13.08
CA SER A 246 -6.12 -17.06 14.25
C SER A 246 -6.74 -18.43 14.46
N GLU A 247 -8.02 -18.57 14.14
CA GLU A 247 -8.70 -19.86 14.22
C GLU A 247 -8.19 -20.81 13.12
N LEU A 248 -8.07 -20.33 11.89
CA LEU A 248 -7.50 -21.11 10.79
C LEU A 248 -6.04 -21.54 11.06
N GLU A 249 -5.24 -20.70 11.71
CA GLU A 249 -3.91 -21.09 12.20
C GLU A 249 -4.00 -22.24 13.18
N SER A 250 -4.86 -22.12 14.19
CA SER A 250 -5.06 -23.15 15.22
C SER A 250 -5.50 -24.48 14.60
N CYS A 251 -6.47 -24.46 13.68
CA CYS A 251 -6.90 -25.65 12.94
C CYS A 251 -5.75 -26.27 12.13
N ALA A 252 -5.00 -25.44 11.40
CA ALA A 252 -3.88 -25.91 10.58
C ALA A 252 -2.78 -26.56 11.42
N THR A 253 -2.38 -25.92 12.51
CA THR A 253 -1.37 -26.44 13.43
C THR A 253 -1.84 -27.72 14.13
N GLN A 254 -3.07 -27.76 14.66
CA GLN A 254 -3.62 -28.97 15.28
C GLN A 254 -3.67 -30.15 14.30
N TYR A 255 -4.06 -29.90 13.05
CA TYR A 255 -4.12 -30.92 12.02
C TYR A 255 -2.73 -31.45 11.63
N LEU A 256 -1.72 -30.58 11.56
CA LEU A 256 -0.33 -31.00 11.36
C LEU A 256 0.17 -31.86 12.54
N TRP A 257 -0.13 -31.46 13.78
CA TRP A 257 0.26 -32.21 14.98
C TRP A 257 -0.45 -33.56 15.11
N ALA A 258 -1.70 -33.67 14.65
CA ALA A 258 -2.42 -34.94 14.59
C ALA A 258 -1.73 -35.96 13.65
N ASN A 259 -0.99 -35.47 12.65
CA ASN A 259 -0.24 -36.30 11.69
C ASN A 259 1.28 -36.28 11.96
N LYS A 260 1.71 -35.90 13.18
CA LYS A 260 3.14 -35.71 13.50
C LYS A 260 4.00 -36.96 13.34
N GLU A 261 3.44 -38.14 13.56
CA GLU A 261 4.17 -39.41 13.48
C GLU A 261 4.59 -39.73 12.04
N GLU A 262 3.77 -39.33 11.07
CA GLU A 262 4.02 -39.56 9.64
C GLU A 262 4.85 -38.43 9.02
N ILE A 263 4.62 -37.18 9.44
CA ILE A 263 5.31 -35.99 8.90
C ILE A 263 6.70 -35.79 9.52
N GLY A 264 6.86 -36.17 10.78
CA GLY A 264 8.02 -35.85 11.61
C GLY A 264 7.88 -34.52 12.34
N GLU A 265 8.18 -34.54 13.64
CA GLU A 265 8.01 -33.40 14.55
C GLU A 265 8.72 -32.12 14.07
N GLY A 266 9.97 -32.23 13.60
CA GLY A 266 10.73 -31.08 13.12
C GLY A 266 10.05 -30.35 11.95
N THR A 267 9.46 -31.09 11.01
CA THR A 267 8.71 -30.52 9.88
C THR A 267 7.39 -29.90 10.33
N VAL A 268 6.69 -30.51 11.28
CA VAL A 268 5.47 -29.94 11.88
C VAL A 268 5.78 -28.60 12.56
N CYS A 269 6.87 -28.53 13.34
CA CYS A 269 7.31 -27.29 13.98
C CYS A 269 7.68 -26.21 12.95
N GLU A 270 8.44 -26.57 11.90
CA GLU A 270 8.84 -25.64 10.83
C GLU A 270 7.63 -25.09 10.06
N LEU A 271 6.66 -25.94 9.70
CA LEU A 271 5.43 -25.53 9.05
C LEU A 271 4.57 -24.64 9.96
N SER A 272 4.38 -25.04 11.22
CA SER A 272 3.59 -24.29 12.19
C SER A 272 4.16 -22.89 12.40
N ALA A 273 5.48 -22.75 12.53
CA ALA A 273 6.14 -21.45 12.69
C ALA A 273 5.88 -20.52 11.48
N ASN A 274 5.90 -21.06 10.27
CA ASN A 274 5.62 -20.25 9.07
C ASN A 274 4.14 -19.90 8.91
N ILE A 275 3.21 -20.79 9.31
CA ILE A 275 1.77 -20.48 9.35
C ILE A 275 1.49 -19.39 10.40
N SER A 276 2.08 -19.50 11.60
CA SER A 276 2.01 -18.44 12.61
C SER A 276 2.60 -17.11 12.13
N GLY A 277 3.57 -17.16 11.21
CA GLY A 277 4.12 -15.98 10.53
C GLY A 277 3.06 -15.21 9.74
N ILE A 278 2.13 -15.92 9.06
CA ILE A 278 0.99 -15.31 8.34
C ILE A 278 0.09 -14.58 9.33
N THR A 279 -0.35 -15.25 10.41
CA THR A 279 -1.22 -14.63 11.43
C THR A 279 -0.54 -13.46 12.14
N THR A 280 0.74 -13.58 12.47
CA THR A 280 1.51 -12.50 13.11
C THR A 280 1.58 -11.28 12.21
N GLY A 281 1.76 -11.48 10.90
CA GLY A 281 1.67 -10.42 9.90
C GLY A 281 0.31 -9.71 9.93
N PHE A 282 -0.79 -10.46 9.91
CA PHE A 282 -2.14 -9.86 10.00
C PHE A 282 -2.40 -9.15 11.33
N LYS A 283 -1.99 -9.70 12.47
CA LYS A 283 -2.09 -9.03 13.77
C LYS A 283 -1.31 -7.72 13.81
N SER A 284 -0.11 -7.70 13.22
CA SER A 284 0.67 -6.46 13.05
C SER A 284 -0.07 -5.46 12.17
N LEU A 285 -0.67 -5.92 11.07
CA LEU A 285 -1.46 -5.09 10.16
C LEU A 285 -2.66 -4.47 10.88
N TYR A 286 -3.47 -5.29 11.57
CA TYR A 286 -4.61 -4.82 12.38
C TYR A 286 -4.19 -3.80 13.42
N GLY A 287 -3.13 -4.08 14.19
CA GLY A 287 -2.62 -3.13 15.17
C GLY A 287 -2.17 -1.81 14.55
N THR A 288 -1.57 -1.83 13.36
CA THR A 288 -1.23 -0.57 12.66
C THR A 288 -2.43 0.16 12.10
N THR A 289 -3.51 -0.52 11.71
CA THR A 289 -4.73 0.11 11.18
C THR A 289 -5.59 0.68 12.30
N GLU A 290 -5.68 -0.02 13.43
CA GLU A 290 -6.41 0.40 14.64
C GLU A 290 -5.77 1.62 15.33
N MET A 291 -4.48 1.87 15.08
CA MET A 291 -3.75 3.04 15.58
C MET A 291 -3.45 4.03 14.45
N PRO A 292 -4.45 4.79 13.96
CA PRO A 292 -4.21 5.83 12.97
C PRO A 292 -3.36 6.97 13.53
N VAL A 293 -2.84 7.81 12.63
CA VAL A 293 -2.21 9.08 13.03
C VAL A 293 -3.18 9.83 13.95
N PRO A 294 -2.73 10.33 15.12
CA PRO A 294 -3.63 10.96 16.08
C PRO A 294 -4.47 12.06 15.42
N PHE A 295 -5.79 11.95 15.57
CA PHE A 295 -6.74 12.87 14.92
C PHE A 295 -6.45 14.35 15.23
N ALA A 296 -6.00 14.65 16.46
CA ALA A 296 -5.61 16.00 16.86
C ALA A 296 -4.46 16.57 16.01
N LEU A 297 -3.47 15.75 15.65
CA LEU A 297 -2.34 16.16 14.81
C LEU A 297 -2.80 16.44 13.38
N TYR A 298 -3.60 15.53 12.81
CA TYR A 298 -4.22 15.71 11.48
C TYR A 298 -5.04 17.00 11.41
N HIS A 299 -5.88 17.24 12.43
CA HIS A 299 -6.72 18.43 12.51
C HIS A 299 -5.88 19.71 12.58
N TYR A 300 -4.87 19.73 13.47
CA TYR A 300 -3.98 20.87 13.64
C TYR A 300 -3.25 21.25 12.35
N ILE A 301 -2.67 20.27 11.66
CA ILE A 301 -1.95 20.48 10.39
C ILE A 301 -2.90 20.99 9.31
N THR A 302 -4.10 20.40 9.21
CA THR A 302 -5.10 20.83 8.23
C THR A 302 -5.55 22.27 8.47
N LEU A 303 -5.78 22.64 9.73
CA LEU A 303 -6.15 23.99 10.12
C LEU A 303 -5.04 24.98 9.80
N MET A 304 -3.80 24.69 10.23
CA MET A 304 -2.64 25.55 9.97
C MET A 304 -2.39 25.75 8.47
N ASN A 305 -2.40 24.67 7.68
CA ASN A 305 -2.21 24.74 6.24
C ASN A 305 -3.30 25.57 5.57
N THR A 306 -4.56 25.32 5.91
CA THR A 306 -5.69 26.05 5.32
C THR A 306 -5.67 27.54 5.68
N ALA A 307 -5.43 27.86 6.96
CA ALA A 307 -5.34 29.25 7.42
C ALA A 307 -4.18 29.99 6.73
N TRP A 308 -3.02 29.36 6.58
CA TRP A 308 -1.90 29.95 5.87
C TRP A 308 -2.17 30.13 4.38
N LEU A 309 -2.85 29.17 3.73
CA LEU A 309 -3.24 29.30 2.31
C LEU A 309 -4.27 30.41 2.06
N VAL A 310 -5.16 30.67 3.01
CA VAL A 310 -6.06 31.84 2.97
C VAL A 310 -5.26 33.14 3.16
N LEU A 311 -4.27 33.16 4.06
CA LEU A 311 -3.42 34.34 4.22
C LEU A 311 -2.54 34.61 2.98
N ILE A 312 -1.99 33.57 2.34
CA ILE A 312 -1.17 33.74 1.13
C ILE A 312 -2.01 34.18 -0.07
N SER A 313 -3.24 33.67 -0.20
CA SER A 313 -4.18 34.09 -1.24
C SER A 313 -4.50 35.58 -1.11
N TYR A 314 -4.71 36.07 0.11
CA TYR A 314 -4.86 37.48 0.40
C TYR A 314 -3.59 38.28 0.05
N MET A 315 -2.40 37.79 0.41
CA MET A 315 -1.13 38.48 0.14
C MET A 315 -0.83 38.66 -1.35
N PHE A 316 -1.11 37.66 -2.18
CA PHE A 316 -0.78 37.73 -3.60
C PHE A 316 -1.55 38.81 -4.38
N ILE A 317 -2.64 39.36 -3.83
CA ILE A 317 -3.34 40.48 -4.46
C ILE A 317 -2.51 41.77 -4.47
N PHE A 318 -1.50 41.91 -3.61
CA PHE A 318 -0.69 43.13 -3.55
C PHE A 318 0.49 43.10 -4.52
N TYR A 319 1.10 41.93 -4.71
CA TYR A 319 2.40 41.82 -5.39
C TYR A 319 2.31 41.73 -6.92
N SER A 320 1.23 41.16 -7.46
CA SER A 320 1.21 40.84 -8.89
C SER A 320 -0.21 40.77 -9.43
N ARG A 321 -0.66 41.84 -10.09
CA ARG A 321 -2.04 42.14 -10.48
C ARG A 321 -3.01 40.95 -10.54
N TYR A 322 -3.26 40.42 -11.74
CA TYR A 322 -4.06 39.21 -11.94
C TYR A 322 -3.18 37.95 -11.99
N TRP A 323 -1.86 38.12 -12.03
CA TRP A 323 -0.89 37.02 -12.02
C TRP A 323 -0.81 36.32 -10.66
N GLY A 324 -1.22 37.00 -9.58
CA GLY A 324 -1.37 36.44 -8.24
C GLY A 324 -2.35 35.25 -8.20
N ILE A 325 -3.31 35.17 -9.12
CA ILE A 325 -4.22 34.02 -9.26
C ILE A 325 -3.43 32.76 -9.64
N ILE A 326 -2.53 32.87 -10.62
CA ILE A 326 -1.70 31.74 -11.06
C ILE A 326 -0.73 31.34 -9.95
N ALA A 327 -0.10 32.31 -9.27
CA ALA A 327 0.75 32.05 -8.11
C ALA A 327 -0.02 31.31 -7.01
N THR A 328 -1.25 31.76 -6.69
CA THR A 328 -2.14 31.11 -5.71
C THR A 328 -2.42 29.67 -6.10
N ILE A 329 -2.82 29.40 -7.36
CA ILE A 329 -3.10 28.03 -7.84
C ILE A 329 -1.88 27.13 -7.63
N LEU A 330 -0.69 27.58 -8.02
CA LEU A 330 0.54 26.80 -7.87
C LEU A 330 0.91 26.56 -6.41
N THR A 331 0.78 27.57 -5.54
CA THR A 331 1.05 27.43 -4.11
C THR A 331 0.06 26.49 -3.43
N VAL A 332 -1.23 26.62 -3.72
CA VAL A 332 -2.26 25.71 -3.18
C VAL A 332 -2.00 24.29 -3.67
N LEU A 333 -1.73 24.07 -4.97
CA LEU A 333 -1.39 22.74 -5.50
C LEU A 333 -0.20 22.11 -4.77
N ALA A 334 0.85 22.88 -4.49
CA ALA A 334 2.03 22.36 -3.81
C ALA A 334 1.75 21.95 -2.35
N PHE A 335 1.15 22.85 -1.56
CA PHE A 335 0.96 22.65 -0.13
C PHE A 335 -0.24 21.75 0.20
N GLN A 336 -1.38 22.00 -0.45
CA GLN A 336 -2.53 21.12 -0.33
C GLN A 336 -2.22 19.74 -0.92
N GLY A 337 -1.49 19.69 -2.04
CA GLY A 337 -1.11 18.42 -2.68
C GLY A 337 -0.23 17.56 -1.79
N LEU A 338 0.76 18.15 -1.11
CA LEU A 338 1.58 17.43 -0.14
C LEU A 338 0.74 16.90 1.03
N ARG A 339 -0.22 17.69 1.52
CA ARG A 339 -1.15 17.27 2.57
C ARG A 339 -2.03 16.09 2.12
N GLU A 340 -2.60 16.13 0.92
CA GLU A 340 -3.42 15.02 0.41
C GLU A 340 -2.58 13.76 0.18
N ILE A 341 -1.33 13.88 -0.29
CA ILE A 341 -0.40 12.74 -0.38
C ILE A 341 -0.19 12.12 1.01
N ALA A 342 0.04 12.95 2.04
CA ALA A 342 0.21 12.45 3.40
C ALA A 342 -1.03 11.69 3.91
N ASN A 343 -2.24 12.16 3.56
CA ASN A 343 -3.50 11.50 3.95
C ASN A 343 -3.62 10.12 3.29
N VAL A 344 -3.36 10.03 1.99
CA VAL A 344 -3.44 8.76 1.25
C VAL A 344 -2.37 7.77 1.71
N LEU A 345 -1.14 8.25 1.98
CA LEU A 345 -0.08 7.40 2.55
C LEU A 345 -0.40 6.92 3.97
N ALA A 346 -1.27 7.61 4.71
CA ALA A 346 -1.65 7.19 6.06
C ALA A 346 -2.53 5.93 6.06
N GLU A 347 -3.21 5.61 4.96
CA GLU A 347 -4.13 4.48 4.82
C GLU A 347 -3.92 3.72 3.49
N PRO A 348 -2.78 3.03 3.30
CA PRO A 348 -2.42 2.41 2.02
C PRO A 348 -3.16 1.10 1.69
N LEU A 349 -4.14 0.70 2.50
CA LEU A 349 -4.91 -0.54 2.34
C LEU A 349 -6.39 -0.24 2.02
N GLY A 350 -6.68 0.99 1.58
CA GLY A 350 -8.01 1.41 1.17
C GLY A 350 -8.33 1.02 -0.28
N ASN A 351 -9.12 1.88 -0.91
CA ASN A 351 -9.61 1.73 -2.28
C ASN A 351 -9.14 2.84 -3.23
N ASP A 352 -8.15 3.64 -2.84
CA ASP A 352 -7.59 4.70 -3.67
C ASP A 352 -6.68 4.15 -4.79
N GLU A 353 -6.47 4.96 -5.83
CA GLU A 353 -5.70 4.59 -7.02
C GLU A 353 -4.21 4.30 -6.75
N THR A 354 -3.72 4.73 -5.59
CA THR A 354 -2.31 4.60 -5.16
C THR A 354 -2.13 3.59 -4.03
N ASP A 355 -3.21 2.97 -3.57
CA ASP A 355 -3.16 1.99 -2.49
C ASP A 355 -2.54 0.67 -2.94
N ILE A 356 -2.15 -0.14 -1.97
CA ILE A 356 -1.56 -1.45 -2.21
C ILE A 356 -2.67 -2.40 -2.68
N PRO A 357 -2.59 -2.99 -3.89
CA PRO A 357 -3.63 -3.87 -4.40
C PRO A 357 -3.51 -5.28 -3.79
N VAL A 358 -3.77 -5.39 -2.48
CA VAL A 358 -3.55 -6.62 -1.71
C VAL A 358 -4.27 -7.83 -2.29
N PHE A 359 -5.47 -7.64 -2.86
CA PHE A 359 -6.22 -8.74 -3.47
C PHE A 359 -5.64 -9.23 -4.81
N ASP A 360 -4.92 -8.38 -5.55
CA ASP A 360 -4.15 -8.85 -6.71
C ASP A 360 -3.06 -9.83 -6.27
N TYR A 361 -2.40 -9.52 -5.14
CA TYR A 361 -1.41 -10.42 -4.55
C TYR A 361 -2.06 -11.72 -4.05
N VAL A 362 -3.18 -11.65 -3.34
CA VAL A 362 -3.90 -12.84 -2.87
C VAL A 362 -4.31 -13.76 -4.03
N VAL A 363 -4.83 -13.21 -5.13
CA VAL A 363 -5.18 -13.99 -6.32
C VAL A 363 -3.94 -14.62 -6.95
N GLN A 364 -2.83 -13.88 -7.02
CA GLN A 364 -1.55 -14.38 -7.50
C GLN A 364 -1.02 -15.52 -6.62
N TRP A 365 -1.06 -15.38 -5.29
CA TRP A 365 -0.62 -16.40 -4.34
C TRP A 365 -1.51 -17.64 -4.41
N HIS A 366 -2.83 -17.46 -4.56
CA HIS A 366 -3.77 -18.56 -4.74
C HIS A 366 -3.44 -19.35 -6.02
N THR A 367 -3.28 -18.66 -7.16
CA THR A 367 -2.90 -19.30 -8.43
C THR A 367 -1.55 -20.02 -8.32
N SER A 368 -0.58 -19.38 -7.64
CA SER A 368 0.74 -19.97 -7.38
C SER A 368 0.63 -21.23 -6.52
N MET A 369 -0.22 -21.22 -5.49
CA MET A 369 -0.50 -22.38 -4.64
C MET A 369 -1.08 -23.53 -5.47
N GLU A 370 -2.13 -23.28 -6.27
CA GLU A 370 -2.75 -24.32 -7.10
C GLU A 370 -1.72 -24.95 -8.05
N SER A 371 -0.89 -24.11 -8.68
CA SER A 371 0.15 -24.59 -9.59
C SER A 371 1.24 -25.39 -8.86
N THR A 372 1.74 -24.91 -7.72
CA THR A 372 2.87 -25.51 -7.00
C THR A 372 2.47 -26.82 -6.31
N ILE A 373 1.31 -26.82 -5.67
CA ILE A 373 0.82 -27.95 -4.88
C ILE A 373 0.33 -29.10 -5.77
N ASN A 374 -0.25 -28.79 -6.94
CA ASN A 374 -0.72 -29.80 -7.88
C ASN A 374 0.29 -30.17 -8.97
N ALA A 375 1.38 -29.42 -9.15
CA ALA A 375 2.39 -29.76 -10.14
C ALA A 375 3.03 -31.13 -9.84
N PRO A 376 3.12 -32.03 -10.85
CA PRO A 376 3.85 -33.28 -10.68
C PRO A 376 5.32 -32.99 -10.36
N ALA A 377 5.97 -33.85 -9.55
CA ALA A 377 7.38 -33.72 -9.19
C ALA A 377 8.29 -34.08 -10.40
N ALA A 378 8.21 -33.31 -11.47
CA ALA A 378 8.83 -33.63 -12.77
C ALA A 378 10.37 -33.63 -12.69
N PHE A 379 10.95 -32.71 -11.91
CA PHE A 379 12.41 -32.60 -11.77
C PHE A 379 13.01 -33.71 -10.90
N ALA A 380 12.34 -34.11 -9.82
CA ALA A 380 12.87 -35.11 -8.90
C ALA A 380 13.07 -36.49 -9.57
N LYS A 381 12.22 -36.84 -10.54
CA LYS A 381 12.34 -38.12 -11.28
C LYS A 381 13.57 -38.17 -12.19
N LYS A 382 14.07 -37.03 -12.68
CA LYS A 382 15.23 -36.98 -13.58
C LYS A 382 16.57 -36.94 -12.86
N VAL A 383 16.61 -36.57 -11.58
CA VAL A 383 17.86 -36.50 -10.80
C VAL A 383 18.25 -37.88 -10.25
N LYS A 384 17.29 -38.79 -10.08
CA LYS A 384 17.53 -40.17 -9.62
C LYS A 384 17.84 -41.16 -10.76
N ALA A 385 17.72 -40.74 -12.01
CA ALA A 385 18.03 -41.53 -13.21
C ALA A 385 19.35 -41.05 -13.80
#